data_AF-A0A0G4FGC5-F1
#
_entry.id   AF-A0A0G4FGC5-F1
#
_cell.length_a   1.000
_cell.length_b   1.000
_cell.length_c   1.000
_cell.angle_alpha   90.00
_cell.angle_beta   90.00
_cell.angle_gamma   90.00
#
_symmetry.space_group_name_H-M   'P 1'
#
loop_
_entity.id
_entity.type
_entity.pdbx_description
1 polymer ?
#
loop_
_entity_poly.entity_id
_entity_poly.type
_entity_poly.pdbx_seq_one_letter_code
_entity_poly.pdbx_strand_id
1 'polypeptide(L)'
;MWGLKKVRVIVYTDSGPLHDQFRSGKAQTDATMQGVLGWCIQKMRVLGADLQWIARSRNVANVMTKCALPGHSLGSPGVNPQVLVDGDLGTPAGNIH
;
A
#
# COMPACT_ATOMS: atom_id res chain seq x y z
N MET A 1 21.08 -23.66 22.56
CA MET A 1 20.14 -22.55 22.32
C MET A 1 20.24 -22.13 20.87
N TRP A 2 19.28 -22.50 20.03
CA TRP A 2 19.22 -22.00 18.65
C TRP A 2 18.53 -20.63 18.71
N GLY A 3 19.28 -19.56 18.43
CA GLY A 3 18.75 -18.20 18.44
C GLY A 3 17.69 -18.05 17.34
N LEU A 4 16.42 -18.09 17.72
CA LEU A 4 15.31 -17.78 16.82
C LEU A 4 15.54 -16.39 16.23
N LYS A 5 15.82 -16.32 14.93
CA LYS A 5 15.98 -15.07 14.20
C LYS A 5 14.66 -14.29 14.33
N LYS A 6 14.69 -13.16 15.04
CA LYS A 6 13.51 -12.32 15.24
C LYS A 6 13.02 -11.82 13.88
N VAL A 7 11.91 -12.38 13.40
CA VAL A 7 11.26 -11.93 12.16
C VAL A 7 10.47 -10.67 12.47
N ARG A 8 10.78 -9.57 11.77
CA ARG A 8 10.00 -8.33 11.83
C ARG A 8 9.02 -8.36 10.67
N VAL A 9 7.73 -8.21 10.97
CA VAL A 9 6.68 -8.13 9.95
C VAL A 9 6.41 -6.66 9.64
N ILE A 10 6.34 -6.30 8.36
CA ILE A 10 5.93 -4.97 7.93
C ILE A 10 4.69 -5.13 7.05
N VAL A 11 3.62 -4.42 7.41
CA VAL A 11 2.38 -4.34 6.64
C VAL A 11 2.39 -3.01 5.91
N TYR A 12 2.19 -3.05 4.60
CA TYR A 12 2.10 -1.85 3.78
C TYR A 12 0.65 -1.50 3.47
N THR A 13 0.32 -0.21 3.53
CA THR A 13 -1.01 0.31 3.15
C THR A 13 -0.85 1.55 2.27
N ASP A 14 -1.69 1.68 1.23
CA ASP A 14 -1.83 2.92 0.46
C ASP A 14 -2.98 3.81 0.95
N SER A 15 -3.68 3.38 2.01
CA SER A 15 -4.74 4.16 2.64
C SER A 15 -4.17 5.09 3.71
N GLY A 16 -4.08 6.38 3.37
CA GLY A 16 -3.74 7.45 4.31
C GLY A 16 -4.67 7.49 5.53
N PRO A 17 -6.02 7.49 5.35
CA PRO A 17 -6.94 7.47 6.48
C PRO A 17 -6.72 6.29 7.43
N LEU A 18 -6.49 5.08 6.90
CA LEU A 18 -6.23 3.92 7.74
C LEU A 18 -4.90 4.05 8.50
N HIS A 19 -3.86 4.53 7.84
CA HIS A 19 -2.56 4.79 8.48
C HIS A 19 -2.69 5.78 9.65
N ASP A 20 -3.44 6.87 9.46
CA ASP A 20 -3.67 7.88 10.49
C ASP A 20 -4.52 7.35 11.65
N GLN A 21 -5.52 6.51 11.35
CA GLN A 21 -6.33 5.83 12.36
C GLN A 21 -5.48 4.85 13.21
N PHE A 22 -4.59 4.08 12.58
CA PHE A 22 -3.67 3.19 13.31
C PHE A 22 -2.69 3.96 14.20
N ARG A 23 -2.20 5.12 13.72
CA ARG A 23 -1.30 5.97 14.50
C ARG A 23 -2.01 6.65 15.67
N SER A 24 -3.24 7.11 15.47
CA SER A 24 -4.03 7.80 16.49
C SER A 24 -4.76 6.85 17.45
N GLY A 25 -4.97 5.59 17.05
CA GLY A 25 -5.77 4.61 17.76
C GLY A 25 -7.28 4.90 17.74
N LYS A 26 -7.74 5.83 16.89
CA LYS A 26 -9.13 6.27 16.81
C LYS A 26 -9.67 6.06 15.39
N ALA A 27 -10.82 5.41 15.28
CA ALA A 27 -11.57 5.32 14.06
C ALA A 27 -12.20 6.67 13.73
N GLN A 28 -12.33 6.99 12.44
CA GLN A 28 -12.90 8.27 11.97
C GLN A 28 -14.43 8.24 11.87
N THR A 29 -15.04 7.06 11.91
CA THR A 29 -16.47 6.85 11.66
C THR A 29 -17.20 6.56 12.97
N ASP A 30 -17.64 5.32 13.20
CA ASP A 30 -18.54 4.97 14.30
C ASP A 30 -17.90 4.01 15.32
N ALA A 31 -18.65 3.73 16.40
CA ALA A 31 -18.21 2.86 17.49
C ALA A 31 -17.93 1.42 17.04
N THR A 32 -18.60 0.92 16.00
CA THR A 32 -18.35 -0.40 15.43
C THR A 32 -16.97 -0.43 14.76
N MET A 33 -16.64 0.59 13.98
CA MET A 33 -15.32 0.74 13.37
C MET A 33 -14.21 0.92 14.42
N GLN A 34 -14.49 1.55 15.55
CA GLN A 34 -13.55 1.64 16.67
C GLN A 34 -13.19 0.26 17.24
N GLY A 35 -14.17 -0.65 17.36
CA GLY A 35 -13.94 -2.02 17.81
C GLY A 35 -13.05 -2.81 16.84
N VAL A 36 -13.33 -2.70 15.54
CA VAL A 36 -12.52 -3.35 14.48
C VAL A 36 -11.09 -2.82 14.48
N LEU A 37 -10.91 -1.50 14.55
CA LEU A 37 -9.58 -0.89 14.63
C LEU A 37 -8.81 -1.36 15.86
N GLY A 38 -9.45 -1.40 17.02
CA GLY A 38 -8.85 -1.89 18.27
C GLY A 38 -8.36 -3.34 18.14
N TRP A 39 -9.20 -4.21 17.57
CA TRP A 39 -8.83 -5.60 17.30
C TRP A 39 -7.64 -5.71 16.32
N CYS A 40 -7.64 -4.94 15.24
CA CYS A 40 -6.54 -4.92 14.27
C CYS A 40 -5.21 -4.46 14.90
N ILE A 41 -5.22 -3.38 15.70
CA ILE A 41 -4.04 -2.90 16.43
C ILE A 41 -3.50 -3.97 17.37
N GLN A 42 -4.38 -4.65 18.12
CA GLN A 42 -3.99 -5.73 19.01
C GLN A 42 -3.33 -6.88 18.24
N LYS A 43 -3.90 -7.29 17.11
CA LYS A 43 -3.31 -8.33 16.24
C LYS A 43 -1.92 -7.94 15.74
N MET A 44 -1.74 -6.70 15.27
CA MET A 44 -0.41 -6.24 14.82
C MET A 44 0.61 -6.26 15.95
N ARG A 45 0.23 -5.88 17.18
CA ARG A 45 1.11 -5.95 18.35
C ARG A 45 1.53 -7.39 18.68
N VAL A 46 0.59 -8.34 18.68
CA VAL A 46 0.88 -9.76 18.92
C VAL A 46 1.84 -10.32 17.87
N LEU A 47 1.69 -9.89 16.62
CA LEU A 47 2.56 -10.29 15.51
C LEU A 47 3.91 -9.56 15.49
N GLY A 48 4.11 -8.54 16.33
CA GLY A 48 5.27 -7.65 16.25
C GLY A 48 5.38 -6.96 14.89
N ALA A 49 4.23 -6.63 14.29
CA ALA A 49 4.12 -6.07 12.96
C ALA A 49 4.03 -4.54 13.00
N ASP A 50 4.71 -3.89 12.06
CA ASP A 50 4.66 -2.44 11.88
C ASP A 50 3.88 -2.08 10.61
N LEU A 51 3.03 -1.06 10.70
CA LEU A 51 2.29 -0.52 9.55
C LEU A 51 3.07 0.62 8.92
N GLN A 52 3.26 0.58 7.60
CA GLN A 52 3.89 1.65 6.83
C GLN A 52 3.02 2.10 5.67
N TRP A 53 2.96 3.41 5.46
CA TRP A 53 2.30 3.98 4.29
C TRP A 53 3.17 3.86 3.03
N ILE A 54 2.55 3.54 1.90
CA ILE A 54 3.18 3.51 0.59
C ILE A 54 2.31 4.20 -0.47
N ALA A 55 2.95 4.68 -1.53
CA ALA A 55 2.22 5.15 -2.70
C ALA A 55 1.40 4.02 -3.34
N ARG A 56 0.16 4.31 -3.75
CA ARG A 56 -0.75 3.36 -4.42
C ARG A 56 -0.12 2.66 -5.62
N SER A 57 0.69 3.36 -6.40
CA SER A 57 1.40 2.79 -7.56
C SER A 57 2.35 1.65 -7.20
N ARG A 58 2.78 1.55 -5.93
CA ARG A 58 3.66 0.50 -5.41
C ARG A 58 2.88 -0.61 -4.70
N ASN A 59 1.57 -0.47 -4.50
CA ASN A 59 0.77 -1.48 -3.80
C ASN A 59 0.23 -2.53 -4.78
N VAL A 60 0.93 -3.66 -4.90
CA VAL A 60 0.50 -4.78 -5.76
C VAL A 60 -0.85 -5.37 -5.30
N ALA A 61 -1.18 -5.27 -4.01
CA ALA A 61 -2.47 -5.73 -3.51
C ALA A 61 -3.65 -4.98 -4.13
N ASN A 62 -3.47 -3.73 -4.56
CA ASN A 62 -4.50 -2.99 -5.30
C ASN A 62 -4.84 -3.65 -6.64
N VAL A 63 -3.85 -4.24 -7.33
CA VAL A 63 -4.08 -5.00 -8.57
C VAL A 63 -4.83 -6.29 -8.25
N MET A 64 -4.37 -7.02 -7.24
CA MET A 64 -4.95 -8.31 -6.85
C MET A 64 -6.41 -8.20 -6.43
N THR A 65 -6.75 -7.19 -5.61
CA THR A 65 -8.12 -7.01 -5.12
C THR A 65 -9.10 -6.62 -6.24
N LYS A 66 -8.63 -5.89 -7.26
CA LYS A 66 -9.46 -5.57 -8.44
C LYS A 66 -9.78 -6.80 -9.28
N CYS A 67 -8.83 -7.73 -9.42
CA CYS A 67 -9.07 -8.99 -10.13
C CYS A 67 -10.02 -9.93 -9.36
N ALA A 68 -10.05 -9.85 -8.03
CA ALA A 68 -10.89 -10.69 -7.18
C ALA A 68 -12.35 -10.20 -7.07
N LEU A 69 -12.65 -8.97 -7.46
CA LEU A 69 -14.00 -8.37 -7.38
C LEU A 69 -14.57 -8.16 -8.79
N PRO A 70 -15.43 -9.06 -9.30
CA PRO A 70 -16.06 -8.87 -10.60
C PRO A 70 -17.05 -7.70 -10.51
N GLY A 71 -16.75 -6.58 -11.18
CA GLY A 71 -17.69 -5.46 -11.33
C GLY A 71 -17.12 -4.04 -11.22
N HIS A 72 -15.87 -3.84 -10.79
CA HIS A 72 -15.24 -2.52 -10.85
C HIS A 72 -14.49 -2.38 -12.18
N SER A 73 -15.11 -1.68 -13.13
CA SER A 73 -14.66 -1.46 -14.50
C SER A 73 -13.15 -1.28 -14.65
N LEU A 74 -12.58 -2.06 -15.57
CA LEU A 74 -11.31 -1.81 -16.24
C LEU A 74 -11.40 -0.44 -16.96
N GLY A 75 -11.20 0.64 -16.23
CA GLY A 75 -10.95 1.97 -16.79
C GLY A 75 -9.56 2.04 -17.38
N SER A 76 -9.44 1.52 -18.61
CA SER A 76 -8.43 1.74 -19.66
C SER A 76 -6.93 1.61 -19.35
N PRO A 77 -6.18 0.83 -20.16
CA PRO A 77 -4.74 0.67 -20.06
C PRO A 77 -4.03 1.92 -20.60
N GLY A 78 -3.68 2.84 -19.71
CA GLY A 78 -2.74 3.93 -19.97
C GLY A 78 -1.37 3.63 -19.36
N VAL A 79 -0.58 2.84 -20.08
CA VAL A 79 0.90 2.82 -20.11
C VAL A 79 1.68 2.49 -18.80
N ASN A 80 2.12 1.23 -18.76
CA ASN A 80 3.38 0.65 -18.26
C ASN A 80 3.79 0.71 -16.77
N PRO A 81 3.66 -0.42 -16.04
CA PRO A 81 4.59 -0.79 -14.98
C PRO A 81 5.85 -1.43 -15.61
N GLN A 82 7.02 -0.85 -15.34
CA GLN A 82 8.37 -1.40 -15.61
C GLN A 82 8.92 -1.26 -17.04
N VAL A 83 9.64 -0.16 -17.31
CA VAL A 83 10.99 -0.17 -17.93
C VAL A 83 11.78 0.97 -17.29
N LEU A 84 12.45 0.69 -16.18
CA LEU A 84 13.66 1.41 -15.78
C LEU A 84 14.79 0.62 -16.45
N VAL A 85 15.30 1.12 -17.57
CA VAL A 85 16.55 0.63 -18.18
C VAL A 85 17.42 1.86 -18.37
N ASP A 86 18.59 1.83 -17.72
CA ASP A 86 19.69 2.77 -17.90
C ASP A 86 19.99 2.99 -19.40
N GLY A 87 20.13 4.25 -19.81
CA GLY A 87 20.44 4.61 -21.19
C GLY A 87 20.59 6.12 -21.37
N ASP A 88 21.83 6.57 -21.26
CA ASP A 88 22.34 7.92 -21.47
C ASP A 88 22.16 8.44 -22.93
N LEU A 89 22.20 9.77 -23.06
CA LEU A 89 22.37 10.62 -24.26
C LEU A 89 21.20 10.83 -25.25
N GLY A 90 20.68 12.08 -25.26
CA GLY A 90 20.19 12.71 -26.49
C GLY A 90 19.07 13.76 -26.30
N THR A 91 19.42 15.02 -26.05
CA THR A 91 18.57 16.21 -26.30
C THR A 91 19.10 16.93 -27.56
N PRO A 92 18.38 17.85 -28.24
CA PRO A 92 16.95 18.03 -28.51
C PRO A 92 16.63 18.15 -30.04
N ALA A 93 15.38 17.95 -30.44
CA ALA A 93 14.77 18.59 -31.61
C ALA A 93 13.29 18.80 -31.26
N GLY A 94 12.74 20.00 -31.18
CA GLY A 94 12.68 21.00 -32.25
C GLY A 94 11.37 20.80 -33.00
N ASN A 95 10.37 21.67 -32.77
CA ASN A 95 9.55 22.32 -33.81
C ASN A 95 8.27 22.98 -33.25
N ILE A 96 8.37 24.30 -33.16
CA ILE A 96 7.42 25.31 -33.63
C ILE A 96 6.65 24.88 -34.90
N HIS A 97 5.33 25.03 -34.87
CA HIS A 97 4.54 25.74 -35.89
C HIS A 97 3.21 26.23 -35.31
#